data_AF-A0A7C0W1F1-F1
#
_entry.id   AF-A0A7C0W1F1-F1
#
_cell.length_a   1.000
_cell.length_b   1.000
_cell.length_c   1.000
_cell.angle_alpha   90.00
_cell.angle_beta   90.00
_cell.angle_gamma   90.00
#
_symmetry.space_group_name_H-M   'P 1'
#
loop_
_entity.id
_entity.type
_entity.pdbx_description
1 polymer ?
#
loop_
_entity_poly.entity_id
_entity_poly.type
_entity_poly.pdbx_seq_one_letter_code
_entity_poly.pdbx_strand_id
1 'polypeptide(L)'
;MKKQKNGFIINITSLAAKINGINSAACYSVSKAGISDLTIKTVKELLPFNINVNGIALGTIDTLLWEVYGSKIKDKCISFDSRSW
;
A
#
# COMPACT_ATOMS: atom_id res chain seq x y z
N MET A 1 21.18 1.26 9.11
CA MET A 1 20.24 0.59 10.03
C MET A 1 20.84 -0.66 10.68
N LYS A 2 21.24 -1.72 9.94
CA LYS A 2 21.81 -2.95 10.58
C LYS A 2 23.02 -2.67 11.51
N LYS A 3 23.99 -1.89 11.05
CA LYS A 3 25.14 -1.47 11.88
C LYS A 3 24.73 -0.64 13.10
N GLN A 4 23.66 0.14 12.98
CA GLN A 4 23.13 1.02 14.02
C GLN A 4 22.23 0.28 15.02
N LYS A 5 21.80 -0.96 14.71
CA LYS A 5 20.85 -1.77 15.49
C LYS A 5 19.58 -1.01 15.93
N ASN A 6 19.08 -0.14 15.07
CA ASN A 6 17.87 0.61 15.30
C ASN A 6 17.30 1.13 13.97
N GLY A 7 15.98 1.19 13.86
CA GLY A 7 15.29 1.98 12.86
C GLY A 7 13.90 1.49 12.46
N PHE A 8 13.29 2.21 11.52
CA PHE A 8 11.93 1.99 11.07
C PHE A 8 11.86 2.01 9.54
N ILE A 9 11.13 1.07 8.97
CA ILE A 9 10.81 0.97 7.54
C ILE A 9 9.30 0.93 7.41
N ILE A 10 8.74 1.78 6.54
CA ILE A 10 7.30 1.81 6.25
C ILE A 10 7.13 1.61 4.75
N ASN A 11 6.47 0.52 4.37
CA ASN A 11 6.15 0.19 3.00
C ASN A 11 4.74 0.65 2.66
N ILE A 12 4.56 1.25 1.48
CA ILE A 12 3.25 1.66 0.99
C ILE A 12 2.67 0.57 0.08
N THR A 13 1.70 -0.16 0.63
CA THR A 13 0.92 -1.16 -0.09
C THR A 13 -0.40 -0.54 -0.57
N SER A 14 -1.37 -1.36 -0.96
CA SER A 14 -2.67 -0.89 -1.41
C SER A 14 -3.76 -1.82 -0.91
N LEU A 15 -4.95 -1.28 -0.68
CA LEU A 15 -6.14 -2.08 -0.46
C LEU A 15 -6.41 -3.06 -1.62
N ALA A 16 -6.00 -2.69 -2.85
CA ALA A 16 -6.03 -3.56 -4.02
C ALA A 16 -5.24 -4.88 -3.85
N ALA A 17 -4.24 -4.91 -2.96
CA ALA A 17 -3.49 -6.13 -2.64
C ALA A 17 -4.31 -7.17 -1.87
N LYS A 18 -5.38 -6.74 -1.17
CA LYS A 18 -6.18 -7.61 -0.28
C LYS A 18 -7.52 -7.98 -0.89
N ILE A 19 -8.26 -7.00 -1.41
CA ILE A 19 -9.66 -7.20 -1.84
C ILE A 19 -9.86 -7.09 -3.34
N ASN A 20 -8.80 -6.75 -4.10
CA ASN A 20 -8.86 -6.33 -5.50
C ASN A 20 -9.76 -5.08 -5.69
N GLY A 21 -9.22 -4.01 -6.26
CA GLY A 21 -9.98 -2.78 -6.49
C GLY A 21 -10.81 -2.88 -7.77
N ILE A 22 -11.94 -2.14 -7.82
CA ILE A 22 -12.82 -2.03 -9.00
C ILE A 22 -12.04 -1.61 -10.27
N ASN A 23 -10.92 -0.88 -10.10
CA ASN A 23 -10.10 -0.36 -11.18
C ASN A 23 -8.62 -0.80 -11.14
N SER A 24 -8.24 -1.73 -10.25
CA SER A 24 -6.83 -2.15 -10.15
C SER A 24 -6.52 -3.19 -11.23
N ALA A 25 -5.64 -2.83 -12.16
CA ALA A 25 -5.07 -3.80 -13.10
C ALA A 25 -4.43 -4.97 -12.33
N ALA A 26 -4.55 -6.19 -12.84
CA ALA A 26 -4.03 -7.39 -12.17
C ALA A 26 -2.54 -7.28 -11.83
N CYS A 27 -1.75 -6.68 -12.72
CA CYS A 27 -0.34 -6.39 -12.48
C CYS A 27 -0.10 -5.48 -11.27
N TYR A 28 -0.93 -4.45 -11.08
CA TYR A 28 -0.86 -3.56 -9.94
C TYR A 28 -1.19 -4.29 -8.64
N SER A 29 -2.29 -5.06 -8.61
CA SER A 29 -2.68 -5.85 -7.43
C SER A 29 -1.61 -6.86 -7.03
N VAL A 30 -1.07 -7.61 -8.00
CA VAL A 30 0.02 -8.57 -7.76
C VAL A 30 1.27 -7.86 -7.24
N SER A 31 1.65 -6.73 -7.84
CA SER A 31 2.82 -5.96 -7.38
C SER A 31 2.66 -5.49 -5.93
N LYS A 32 1.47 -5.00 -5.55
CA LYS A 32 1.20 -4.51 -4.19
C LYS A 32 1.02 -5.64 -3.17
N ALA A 33 0.52 -6.80 -3.59
CA ALA A 33 0.54 -8.03 -2.78
C ALA A 33 1.97 -8.49 -2.53
N GLY A 34 2.85 -8.42 -3.53
CA GLY A 34 4.28 -8.71 -3.38
C GLY A 34 4.96 -7.80 -2.34
N ILE A 35 4.66 -6.50 -2.32
CA ILE A 35 5.17 -5.58 -1.28
C ILE A 35 4.63 -5.95 0.11
N SER A 36 3.39 -6.42 0.20
CA SER A 36 2.81 -6.88 1.48
C SER A 36 3.55 -8.11 2.01
N ASP A 37 3.84 -9.11 1.17
CA ASP A 37 4.61 -10.28 1.59
C ASP A 37 6.07 -9.93 1.89
N LEU A 38 6.68 -9.06 1.08
CA LEU A 38 8.02 -8.52 1.32
C LEU A 38 8.11 -7.88 2.70
N THR A 39 7.11 -7.11 3.11
CA THR A 39 7.06 -6.49 4.44
C THR A 39 7.16 -7.53 5.56
N ILE A 40 6.42 -8.64 5.43
CA ILE A 40 6.42 -9.74 6.41
C ILE A 40 7.77 -10.47 6.39
N LYS A 41 8.35 -10.72 5.21
CA LYS A 41 9.65 -11.40 5.09
C LYS A 41 10.77 -10.57 5.66
N THR A 42 10.84 -9.30 5.27
CA THR A 42 11.89 -8.37 5.71
C THR A 42 11.81 -8.10 7.21
N VAL A 43 10.62 -8.04 7.84
CA VAL A 43 10.55 -7.88 9.30
C VAL A 43 11.21 -9.05 10.03
N LYS A 44 11.01 -10.29 9.55
CA LYS A 44 11.61 -11.49 10.16
C LYS A 44 13.14 -11.47 10.05
N GLU A 45 13.66 -11.04 8.91
CA GLU A 45 15.11 -10.94 8.68
C GLU A 45 15.77 -9.78 9.44
N LEU A 46 15.03 -8.69 9.66
CA LEU A 46 15.54 -7.49 10.30
C LEU A 46 15.27 -7.41 11.81
N LEU A 47 14.41 -8.28 12.34
CA LEU A 47 14.09 -8.36 13.76
C LEU A 47 15.33 -8.44 14.68
N PRO A 48 16.38 -9.25 14.39
CA PRO A 48 17.57 -9.33 15.24
C PRO A 48 18.37 -8.03 15.31
N PHE A 49 18.13 -7.10 14.39
CA PHE A 49 18.80 -5.81 14.33
C PHE A 49 17.96 -4.69 14.96
N ASN A 50 16.86 -5.01 15.65
CA ASN A 50 15.95 -4.04 16.26
C ASN A 50 15.46 -3.00 15.24
N ILE A 51 15.06 -3.48 14.05
CA ILE A 51 14.48 -2.67 12.98
C ILE A 51 13.02 -3.08 12.80
N ASN A 52 12.12 -2.12 12.96
CA ASN A 52 10.69 -2.32 12.75
C ASN A 52 10.34 -2.11 11.28
N VAL A 53 9.58 -3.03 10.70
CA VAL A 53 9.10 -2.94 9.31
C VAL A 53 7.58 -3.09 9.33
N ASN A 54 6.87 -2.08 8.81
CA ASN A 54 5.41 -2.07 8.74
C ASN A 54 4.95 -1.73 7.31
N GLY A 55 3.71 -2.13 7.00
CA GLY A 55 3.08 -1.86 5.71
C GLY A 55 1.76 -1.13 5.89
N ILE A 56 1.53 -0.07 5.13
CA ILE A 56 0.28 0.69 5.13
C ILE A 56 -0.46 0.43 3.82
N ALA A 57 -1.66 -0.13 3.90
CA ALA A 57 -2.51 -0.41 2.76
C ALA A 57 -3.45 0.77 2.50
N LEU A 58 -3.11 1.60 1.52
CA LEU A 58 -3.91 2.77 1.17
C LEU A 58 -5.10 2.39 0.29
N GLY A 59 -6.25 2.99 0.59
CA GLY A 59 -7.41 3.00 -0.29
C GLY A 59 -7.27 4.05 -1.40
N THR A 60 -8.40 4.51 -1.93
CA THR A 60 -8.38 5.64 -2.85
C THR A 60 -8.01 6.93 -2.13
N ILE A 61 -7.04 7.66 -2.66
CA ILE A 61 -6.59 8.98 -2.18
C ILE A 61 -6.46 9.91 -3.37
N ASP A 62 -6.91 11.16 -3.24
CA ASP A 62 -6.76 12.18 -4.28
C ASP A 62 -5.29 12.47 -4.56
N THR A 63 -4.82 11.96 -5.68
CA THR A 63 -3.45 12.09 -6.17
C THR A 63 -3.48 12.14 -7.70
N LEU A 64 -2.37 12.55 -8.31
CA LEU A 64 -2.23 12.63 -9.76
C LEU A 64 -2.45 11.28 -10.48
N LEU A 65 -2.34 10.15 -9.77
CA LEU A 65 -2.61 8.82 -10.32
C LEU A 65 -4.00 8.73 -10.99
N TRP A 66 -4.99 9.43 -10.44
CA TRP A 66 -6.36 9.38 -10.93
C TRP A 66 -6.59 10.19 -12.21
N GLU A 67 -5.68 11.09 -12.58
CA GLU A 67 -5.80 11.88 -13.80
C GLU A 67 -5.74 10.99 -15.06
N VAL A 68 -4.97 9.90 -14.99
CA VAL A 68 -4.83 8.91 -16.07
C VAL A 68 -6.15 8.19 -16.37
N TYR A 69 -7.06 8.09 -15.38
CA TYR A 69 -8.35 7.41 -15.53
C TYR A 69 -9.48 8.35 -15.97
N GLY A 70 -9.21 9.64 -16.14
CA GLY A 70 -10.19 10.67 -16.51
C GLY A 70 -11.06 11.14 -15.35
N SER A 71 -11.59 12.36 -15.48
CA SER A 71 -12.32 13.07 -14.40
C SER A 71 -13.50 12.29 -13.83
N LYS A 72 -14.29 11.62 -14.68
CA LYS A 72 -15.46 10.83 -14.24
C LYS A 72 -15.08 9.68 -13.28
N ILE A 73 -13.98 8.99 -13.53
CA ILE A 73 -13.53 7.88 -12.67
C ILE A 73 -12.88 8.45 -11.40
N LYS A 74 -12.09 9.53 -11.55
CA LYS A 74 -11.49 10.25 -10.44
C LYS A 74 -12.54 10.66 -9.40
N ASP A 75 -13.60 11.34 -9.84
CA ASP A 75 -14.65 11.85 -8.95
C ASP A 75 -15.40 10.71 -8.25
N LYS A 76 -15.67 9.61 -8.95
CA LYS A 76 -16.35 8.42 -8.37
C LYS A 76 -15.47 7.66 -7.37
N CYS A 77 -14.16 7.57 -7.61
CA CYS A 77 -13.26 6.81 -6.75
C CYS A 77 -12.85 7.60 -5.51
N ILE A 78 -12.77 8.93 -5.62
CA ILE A 78 -12.36 9.84 -4.55
C ILE A 78 -13.55 10.33 -3.71
N SER A 79 -14.79 10.19 -4.20
CA SER A 79 -15.99 10.52 -3.43
C SER A 79 -15.99 9.74 -2.10
N PHE A 80 -15.65 10.43 -1.03
CA PHE A 80 -15.66 9.91 0.32
C PHE A 80 -17.12 9.84 0.79
N ASP A 81 -17.71 8.65 0.80
CA ASP A 81 -19.00 8.47 1.47
C ASP A 81 -18.74 8.31 2.97
N SER A 82 -19.09 9.36 3.73
CA SER A 82 -18.94 9.42 5.19
C SER A 82 -19.72 8.34 5.95
N ARG A 83 -20.53 7.52 5.25
CA ARG A 83 -21.30 6.39 5.81
C ARG A 83 -20.64 5.02 5.64
N SER A 84 -19.40 4.95 5.14
CA SER A 84 -18.73 3.68 4.76
C SER A 84 -17.92 2.99 5.86
N TRP A 85 -18.03 3.41 7.12
CA TRP A 85 -17.29 2.86 8.26
C TRP A 85 -18.23 2.61 9.43
#